data_AF-A0A0P4WK83-F1
#
_entry.id   AF-A0A0P4WK83-F1
#
_cell.length_a   1.000
_cell.length_b   1.000
_cell.length_c   1.000
_cell.angle_alpha   90.00
_cell.angle_beta   90.00
_cell.angle_gamma   90.00
#
_symmetry.space_group_name_H-M   'P 1'
#
loop_
_entity.id
_entity.type
_entity.pdbx_description
1 polymer ?
#
loop_
_entity_poly.entity_id
_entity_poly.type
_entity_poly.pdbx_seq_one_letter_code
_entity_poly.pdbx_strand_id
1 'polypeptide(L)'
;MIPEPDYSDDEREATVTKQAALISRNNQVNASSPAKKEKDAGEGNKGRMDENGLIMPKKLVNPCLESTEKKSLHRELLYNQKRGVNVLNQKTELQKAMEKHNDKKVLKEIQKEKEAALTPFQKALDERAQRIEQMEKAETKDVENEKDKCEFQKIHAKVRAKMEVQ
;
A
#
# COMPACT_ATOMS: atom_id res chain seq x y z
N MET A 1 -1.05 -46.72 -17.69
CA MET A 1 -1.79 -45.70 -16.91
C MET A 1 -0.93 -45.38 -15.70
N ILE A 2 -0.57 -44.13 -15.50
CA ILE A 2 0.21 -43.70 -14.33
C ILE A 2 -0.81 -43.29 -13.26
N PRO A 3 -0.78 -43.87 -12.05
CA PRO A 3 -1.69 -43.48 -10.96
C PRO A 3 -1.52 -42.00 -10.61
N GLU A 4 -2.63 -41.32 -10.32
CA GLU A 4 -2.59 -39.94 -9.84
C GLU A 4 -2.00 -39.89 -8.42
N PRO A 5 -1.18 -38.88 -8.09
CA PRO A 5 -0.63 -38.75 -6.75
C PRO A 5 -1.72 -38.35 -5.75
N ASP A 6 -1.79 -39.01 -4.60
CA ASP A 6 -2.60 -38.58 -3.45
C ASP A 6 -2.02 -37.26 -2.88
N TYR A 7 -2.51 -36.13 -3.40
CA TYR A 7 -2.28 -34.82 -2.80
C TYR A 7 -3.24 -34.65 -1.62
N SER A 8 -2.84 -35.14 -0.45
CA SER A 8 -3.49 -34.80 0.82
C SER A 8 -3.32 -33.30 1.08
N ASP A 9 -4.42 -32.54 1.04
CA ASP A 9 -4.43 -31.07 1.16
C ASP A 9 -4.10 -30.57 2.57
N ASP A 10 -4.07 -31.47 3.56
CA ASP A 10 -3.87 -31.17 4.97
C ASP A 10 -2.47 -30.62 5.30
N GLU A 11 -1.43 -30.96 4.52
CA GLU A 11 -0.06 -30.51 4.76
C GLU A 11 0.15 -29.02 4.38
N ARG A 12 -0.60 -28.51 3.40
CA ARG A 12 -0.49 -27.11 2.96
C ARG A 12 -1.07 -26.14 3.98
N GLU A 13 -2.22 -26.45 4.56
CA GLU A 13 -2.86 -25.60 5.58
C GLU A 13 -2.03 -25.53 6.88
N ALA A 14 -1.44 -26.67 7.28
CA ALA A 14 -0.61 -26.74 8.48
C ALA A 14 0.67 -25.89 8.37
N THR A 15 1.28 -25.82 7.18
CA THR A 15 2.51 -25.03 6.95
C THR A 15 2.23 -23.53 6.89
N VAL A 16 1.15 -23.11 6.23
CA VAL A 16 0.72 -21.71 6.17
C VAL A 16 0.35 -21.18 7.57
N THR A 17 -0.37 -21.97 8.36
CA THR A 17 -0.79 -21.60 9.72
C THR A 17 0.41 -21.44 10.68
N LYS A 18 1.38 -22.36 10.62
CA LYS A 18 2.61 -22.27 11.42
C LYS A 18 3.44 -21.04 11.03
N GLN A 19 3.53 -20.72 9.74
CA GLN A 19 4.21 -19.51 9.28
C GLN A 19 3.49 -18.23 9.75
N ALA A 20 2.16 -18.18 9.68
CA ALA A 20 1.37 -17.04 10.14
C ALA A 20 1.53 -16.78 11.65
N ALA A 21 1.58 -17.84 12.48
CA ALA A 21 1.77 -17.71 13.92
C ALA A 21 3.16 -17.16 14.30
N LEU A 22 4.21 -17.54 13.57
CA LEU A 22 5.57 -17.02 13.76
C LEU A 22 5.68 -15.53 13.37
N ILE A 23 4.99 -15.12 12.30
CA ILE A 23 4.96 -13.72 11.83
C ILE A 23 4.28 -12.82 12.88
N SER A 24 3.15 -13.26 13.44
CA SER A 24 2.42 -12.50 14.47
C SER A 24 3.23 -12.30 15.76
N ARG A 25 4.00 -13.32 16.19
CA ARG A 25 4.87 -13.22 17.37
C ARG A 25 6.02 -12.23 17.16
N ASN A 26 6.67 -12.26 16.00
CA ASN A 26 7.80 -11.38 15.70
C ASN A 26 7.41 -9.89 15.62
N ASN A 27 6.17 -9.59 15.22
CA ASN A 27 5.67 -8.20 15.19
C ASN A 27 5.45 -7.60 16.59
N GLN A 28 5.10 -8.40 17.61
CA GLN A 28 4.84 -7.90 18.97
C GLN A 28 6.14 -7.58 19.74
N VAL A 29 7.19 -8.40 19.60
CA VAL A 29 8.44 -8.24 20.37
C VAL A 29 9.23 -6.98 20.00
N ASN A 30 9.02 -6.41 18.81
CA ASN A 30 9.76 -5.23 18.34
C ASN A 30 9.03 -3.89 18.58
N ALA A 31 7.78 -3.91 19.02
CA ALA A 31 7.01 -2.69 19.28
C ALA A 31 7.31 -2.06 20.66
N SER A 32 7.95 -2.80 21.57
CA SER A 32 8.11 -2.43 22.98
C SER A 32 9.45 -1.78 23.34
N SER A 33 10.35 -1.53 22.39
CA SER A 33 11.62 -0.82 22.67
C SER A 33 11.53 0.67 22.35
N PRO A 34 11.44 1.58 23.35
CA PRO A 34 11.66 2.99 23.14
C PRO A 34 13.16 3.23 22.94
N ALA A 35 13.62 3.21 21.70
CA ALA A 35 14.98 3.62 21.35
C ALA A 35 15.13 5.13 21.65
N LYS A 36 15.72 5.46 22.81
CA LYS A 36 16.21 6.81 23.12
C LYS A 36 17.17 7.25 22.00
N LYS A 37 16.72 8.17 21.14
CA LYS A 37 17.57 8.84 20.15
C LYS A 37 18.36 9.94 20.86
N GLU A 38 19.54 9.61 21.35
CA GLU A 38 20.56 10.61 21.64
C GLU A 38 21.14 11.09 20.30
N LYS A 39 20.75 12.30 19.89
CA LYS A 39 21.41 13.03 18.80
C LYS A 39 22.65 13.71 19.40
N ASP A 40 23.80 13.05 19.37
CA ASP A 40 25.09 13.72 19.55
C ASP A 40 25.62 14.01 18.15
N ALA A 41 25.46 15.25 17.69
CA ALA A 41 25.98 15.68 16.39
C ALA A 41 27.50 15.67 16.49
N GLY A 42 28.16 14.88 15.63
CA GLY A 42 29.61 14.78 15.56
C GLY A 42 30.25 16.09 15.12
N GLU A 43 30.50 16.99 16.06
CA GLU A 43 31.53 18.00 15.91
C GLU A 43 32.87 17.35 16.27
N GLY A 44 33.74 17.24 15.27
CA GLY A 44 35.10 16.73 15.42
C GLY A 44 35.81 17.41 16.59
N ASN A 45 36.04 16.65 17.64
CA ASN A 45 36.68 17.10 18.87
C ASN A 45 38.16 17.40 18.59
N LYS A 46 38.45 18.64 18.14
CA LYS A 46 39.80 19.18 18.14
C LYS A 46 40.26 19.26 19.59
N GLY A 47 41.38 18.61 19.90
CA GLY A 47 41.85 18.28 21.24
C GLY A 47 41.43 19.27 22.33
N ARG A 48 40.40 18.90 23.10
CA ARG A 48 40.01 19.63 24.31
C ARG A 48 40.99 19.23 25.41
N MET A 49 41.77 20.18 25.90
CA MET A 49 42.47 20.03 27.18
C MET A 49 41.50 20.43 28.30
N ASP A 50 41.62 19.80 29.46
CA ASP A 50 40.90 20.21 30.67
C ASP A 50 41.51 21.50 31.26
N GLU A 51 40.89 22.04 32.31
CA GLU A 51 41.36 23.27 32.99
C GLU A 51 42.78 23.12 33.58
N ASN A 52 43.27 21.89 33.71
CA ASN A 52 44.61 21.56 34.19
C ASN A 52 45.60 21.30 33.03
N GLY A 53 45.18 21.50 31.78
CA GLY A 53 46.00 21.29 30.59
C GLY A 53 46.15 19.82 30.17
N LEU A 54 45.40 18.88 30.75
CA LEU A 54 45.42 17.46 30.40
C LEU A 54 44.54 17.18 29.18
N ILE A 55 45.05 16.40 28.24
CA ILE A 55 44.32 16.04 27.01
C ILE A 55 43.16 15.11 27.35
N MET A 56 41.93 15.54 27.04
CA MET A 56 40.76 14.70 27.24
C MET A 56 40.70 13.53 26.24
N PRO A 57 40.34 12.31 26.67
CA PRO A 57 40.11 11.19 25.78
C PRO A 57 39.10 11.54 24.69
N LYS A 58 39.41 11.14 23.45
CA LYS A 58 38.50 11.33 22.32
C LYS A 58 37.31 10.38 22.45
N LYS A 59 36.09 10.91 22.34
CA LYS A 59 34.91 10.06 22.11
C LYS A 59 35.10 9.36 20.76
N LEU A 60 35.13 8.03 20.77
CA LEU A 60 35.15 7.24 19.55
C LEU A 60 33.79 7.35 18.86
N VAL A 61 33.81 7.64 17.57
CA VAL A 61 32.58 7.69 16.77
C VAL A 61 32.12 6.27 16.50
N ASN A 62 30.82 6.02 16.69
CA ASN A 62 30.23 4.73 16.39
C ASN A 62 30.07 4.54 14.87
N PRO A 63 30.78 3.60 14.22
CA PRO A 63 30.70 3.42 12.77
C PRO A 63 29.30 2.98 12.31
N CYS A 64 28.52 2.32 13.18
CA CYS A 64 27.14 1.93 12.91
C CYS A 64 26.16 3.13 12.98
N LEU A 65 26.58 4.25 13.56
CA LEU A 65 25.86 5.52 13.51
C LEU A 65 26.31 6.38 12.33
N GLU A 66 27.46 6.14 11.72
CA GLU A 66 27.90 6.88 10.52
C GLU A 66 27.45 6.22 9.22
N SER A 67 27.36 4.89 9.18
CA SER A 67 26.93 4.15 7.97
C SER A 67 25.55 4.61 7.47
N THR A 68 25.56 5.27 6.31
CA THR A 68 24.37 5.75 5.59
C THR A 68 23.52 4.58 5.08
N GLU A 69 24.17 3.52 4.60
CA GLU A 69 23.53 2.30 4.13
C GLU A 69 22.69 1.66 5.23
N LYS A 70 23.25 1.48 6.43
CA LYS A 70 22.52 0.91 7.58
C LYS A 70 21.37 1.82 8.03
N LYS A 71 21.56 3.14 8.03
CA LYS A 71 20.47 4.09 8.31
C LYS A 71 19.34 3.97 7.29
N SER A 72 19.69 3.78 6.02
CA SER A 72 18.73 3.61 4.93
C SER A 72 17.93 2.32 5.09
N LEU A 73 18.63 1.19 5.27
CA LEU A 73 18.01 -0.10 5.52
C LEU A 73 17.09 -0.07 6.74
N HIS A 74 17.51 0.54 7.85
CA HIS A 74 16.69 0.65 9.05
C HIS A 74 15.40 1.47 8.80
N ARG A 75 15.47 2.57 8.04
CA ARG A 75 14.27 3.33 7.66
C ARG A 75 13.33 2.51 6.80
N GLU A 76 13.86 1.78 5.82
CA GLU A 76 13.07 0.95 4.92
C GLU A 76 12.36 -0.19 5.68
N LEU A 77 13.09 -0.89 6.56
CA LEU A 77 12.51 -1.94 7.40
C LEU A 77 11.39 -1.41 8.30
N LEU A 78 11.60 -0.26 8.97
CA LEU A 78 10.56 0.39 9.77
C LEU A 78 9.36 0.84 8.93
N TYR A 79 9.60 1.32 7.71
CA TYR A 79 8.54 1.71 6.79
C TYR A 79 7.68 0.51 6.39
N ASN A 80 8.31 -0.60 6.00
CA ASN A 80 7.64 -1.85 5.65
C ASN A 80 6.85 -2.42 6.83
N GLN A 81 7.41 -2.38 8.04
CA GLN A 81 6.72 -2.77 9.26
C GLN A 81 5.48 -1.90 9.52
N LYS A 82 5.58 -0.57 9.42
CA LYS A 82 4.44 0.34 9.55
C LYS A 82 3.36 0.11 8.51
N ARG A 83 3.75 -0.29 7.29
CA ARG A 83 2.82 -0.64 6.21
C ARG A 83 2.29 -2.06 6.28
N GLY A 84 2.77 -2.90 7.20
CA GLY A 84 2.42 -4.31 7.28
C GLY A 84 2.92 -5.15 6.09
N VAL A 85 3.90 -4.66 5.34
CA VAL A 85 4.48 -5.38 4.20
C VAL A 85 5.60 -6.27 4.71
N ASN A 86 5.35 -7.58 4.79
CA ASN A 86 6.38 -8.54 5.17
C ASN A 86 7.37 -8.69 4.01
N VAL A 87 8.63 -8.28 4.17
CA VAL A 87 9.70 -8.46 3.17
C VAL A 87 10.26 -9.88 3.15
N LEU A 88 10.04 -10.66 4.22
CA LEU A 88 10.47 -12.04 4.32
C LEU A 88 9.33 -12.95 3.82
N ASN A 89 9.63 -13.94 2.98
CA ASN A 89 8.65 -14.90 2.45
C ASN A 89 7.59 -14.30 1.49
N GLN A 90 7.90 -13.22 0.77
CA GLN A 90 7.02 -12.75 -0.31
C GLN A 90 7.03 -13.73 -1.49
N LYS A 91 5.85 -14.01 -2.06
CA LYS A 91 5.77 -14.55 -3.42
C LYS A 91 6.58 -13.66 -4.36
N THR A 92 7.37 -14.26 -5.25
CA THR A 92 8.14 -13.52 -6.24
C THR A 92 7.21 -12.69 -7.14
N GLU A 93 7.73 -11.63 -7.76
CA GLU A 93 7.00 -10.84 -8.77
C GLU A 93 6.33 -11.75 -9.81
N LEU A 94 7.06 -12.75 -10.31
CA LEU A 94 6.56 -13.75 -11.27
C LEU A 94 5.41 -14.58 -10.69
N GLN A 95 5.51 -15.07 -9.45
CA GLN A 95 4.45 -15.84 -8.81
C GLN A 95 3.17 -15.01 -8.66
N LYS A 96 3.29 -13.74 -8.23
CA LYS A 96 2.15 -12.80 -8.16
C LYS A 96 1.54 -12.56 -9.53
N ALA A 97 2.35 -12.43 -10.58
CA ALA A 97 1.87 -12.23 -11.94
C ALA A 97 1.14 -13.47 -12.48
N MET A 98 1.67 -14.67 -12.22
CA MET A 98 1.05 -15.94 -12.60
C MET A 98 -0.27 -16.17 -11.88
N GLU A 99 -0.33 -15.93 -10.58
CA GLU A 99 -1.56 -16.01 -9.78
C GLU A 99 -2.62 -15.05 -10.35
N LYS A 100 -2.26 -13.78 -10.56
CA LYS A 100 -3.15 -12.79 -11.18
C LYS A 100 -3.62 -13.19 -12.58
N HIS A 101 -2.78 -13.86 -13.37
CA HIS A 101 -3.18 -14.37 -14.68
C HIS A 101 -4.17 -15.53 -14.56
N ASN A 102 -3.91 -16.47 -13.64
CA ASN A 102 -4.79 -17.61 -13.38
C ASN A 102 -6.15 -17.16 -12.85
N ASP A 103 -6.18 -16.25 -11.87
CA ASP A 103 -7.42 -15.68 -11.32
C ASP A 103 -8.26 -15.03 -12.41
N LYS A 104 -7.63 -14.27 -13.33
CA LYS A 104 -8.31 -13.68 -14.48
C LYS A 104 -8.87 -14.72 -15.43
N LYS A 105 -8.18 -15.84 -15.63
CA LYS A 105 -8.66 -16.93 -16.49
C LYS A 105 -9.88 -17.60 -15.86
N VAL A 106 -9.80 -17.96 -14.58
CA VAL A 106 -10.91 -18.55 -13.82
C VAL A 106 -12.12 -17.62 -13.80
N LEU A 107 -11.92 -16.33 -13.53
CA LEU A 107 -13.01 -15.36 -13.52
C LEU A 107 -13.69 -15.25 -14.88
N LYS A 108 -12.93 -15.28 -15.98
CA LYS A 108 -13.49 -15.30 -17.34
C LYS A 108 -14.28 -16.57 -17.64
N GLU A 109 -13.81 -17.72 -17.16
CA GLU A 109 -14.51 -19.00 -17.33
C GLU A 109 -15.84 -18.99 -16.55
N ILE A 110 -15.82 -18.58 -15.28
CA ILE A 110 -17.03 -18.41 -14.46
C ILE A 110 -18.02 -17.45 -15.12
N GLN A 111 -17.54 -16.32 -15.66
CA GLN A 111 -18.40 -15.35 -16.34
C GLN A 111 -19.05 -15.94 -17.60
N LYS A 112 -18.29 -16.66 -18.42
CA LYS A 112 -18.83 -17.34 -19.61
C LYS A 112 -19.86 -18.41 -19.25
N GLU A 113 -19.61 -19.18 -18.20
CA GLU A 113 -20.56 -20.19 -17.72
C GLU A 113 -21.86 -19.54 -17.24
N LYS A 114 -21.77 -18.44 -16.48
CA LYS A 114 -22.95 -17.66 -16.05
C LYS A 114 -23.73 -17.12 -17.25
N GLU A 115 -23.06 -16.59 -18.27
CA GLU A 115 -23.70 -16.08 -19.49
C GLU A 115 -24.35 -17.17 -20.33
N ALA A 116 -23.77 -18.37 -20.34
CA ALA A 116 -24.33 -19.56 -20.98
C ALA A 116 -25.54 -20.12 -20.22
N ALA A 117 -25.53 -20.07 -18.89
CA ALA A 117 -26.65 -20.48 -18.04
C ALA A 117 -27.81 -19.46 -18.03
N LEU A 118 -27.58 -18.24 -18.52
CA LEU A 118 -28.56 -17.16 -18.47
C LEU A 118 -29.67 -17.36 -19.51
N THR A 119 -30.93 -17.35 -19.06
CA THR A 119 -32.09 -17.50 -19.94
C THR A 119 -32.26 -16.27 -20.84
N PRO A 120 -32.91 -16.41 -22.02
CA PRO A 120 -33.19 -15.27 -22.90
C PRO A 120 -33.96 -14.14 -22.21
N PHE A 121 -34.88 -14.48 -21.31
CA PHE A 121 -35.65 -13.50 -20.54
C PHE A 121 -34.77 -12.72 -19.56
N GLN A 122 -33.87 -13.40 -18.85
CA GLN A 122 -32.95 -12.76 -17.93
C GLN A 122 -31.97 -11.83 -18.67
N LYS A 123 -31.49 -12.21 -19.86
CA LYS A 123 -30.68 -11.34 -20.73
C LYS A 123 -31.42 -10.04 -21.09
N ALA A 124 -32.71 -10.13 -21.42
CA ALA A 124 -33.51 -8.95 -21.74
C ALA A 124 -33.75 -8.04 -20.52
N LEU A 125 -33.92 -8.60 -19.33
CA LEU A 125 -34.01 -7.83 -18.09
C LEU A 125 -32.70 -7.09 -17.81
N ASP A 126 -31.56 -7.79 -17.94
CA ASP A 126 -30.24 -7.21 -17.71
C ASP A 126 -29.94 -6.08 -18.72
N GLU A 127 -30.29 -6.26 -20.00
CA GLU A 127 -30.15 -5.21 -21.02
C GLU A 127 -31.03 -3.99 -20.70
N ARG A 128 -32.26 -4.22 -20.24
CA ARG A 128 -33.15 -3.13 -19.84
C ARG A 128 -32.61 -2.38 -18.62
N ALA A 129 -32.08 -3.10 -17.63
CA ALA A 129 -31.44 -2.50 -16.46
C ALA A 129 -30.22 -1.66 -16.85
N GLN A 130 -29.35 -2.18 -17.73
CA GLN A 130 -28.18 -1.44 -18.23
C GLN A 130 -28.58 -0.17 -18.97
N ARG A 131 -29.64 -0.22 -19.79
CA ARG A 131 -30.16 0.97 -20.50
C ARG A 131 -30.63 2.04 -19.51
N ILE A 132 -31.32 1.64 -18.44
CA ILE A 132 -31.77 2.57 -17.39
C ILE A 132 -30.56 3.20 -16.68
N GLU A 133 -29.58 2.41 -16.26
CA GLU A 133 -28.37 2.90 -15.59
C GLU A 133 -27.57 3.90 -16.46
N GLN A 134 -27.52 3.67 -17.78
CA GLN A 134 -26.88 4.61 -18.71
C GLN A 134 -27.62 5.94 -18.82
N MET A 135 -28.96 5.92 -18.84
CA MET A 135 -29.76 7.14 -18.86
C MET A 135 -29.61 7.92 -17.55
N GLU A 136 -29.66 7.25 -16.40
CA GLU A 136 -29.42 7.89 -15.09
C GLU A 136 -28.01 8.50 -14.98
N LYS A 137 -26.98 7.81 -15.51
CA LYS A 137 -25.61 8.36 -15.58
C LYS A 137 -25.48 9.54 -16.54
N ALA A 138 -26.25 9.58 -17.61
CA ALA A 138 -26.27 10.74 -18.51
C ALA A 138 -26.95 11.93 -17.82
N GLU A 139 -28.12 11.72 -17.21
CA GLU A 139 -28.86 12.76 -16.49
C GLU A 139 -28.05 13.35 -15.34
N THR A 140 -27.39 12.52 -14.53
CA THR A 140 -26.53 13.00 -13.44
C THR A 140 -25.36 13.86 -13.95
N LYS A 141 -24.70 13.45 -15.04
CA LYS A 141 -23.65 14.24 -15.68
C LYS A 141 -24.16 15.56 -16.26
N ASP A 142 -25.34 15.56 -16.86
CA ASP A 142 -25.94 16.78 -17.42
C ASP A 142 -26.28 17.77 -16.29
N VAL A 143 -26.80 17.27 -15.16
CA VAL A 143 -27.05 18.08 -13.96
C VAL A 143 -25.76 18.61 -13.32
N GLU A 144 -24.68 17.83 -13.30
CA GLU A 144 -23.37 18.26 -12.81
C GLU A 144 -22.76 19.34 -13.71
N ASN A 145 -22.79 19.14 -15.03
CA ASN A 145 -22.33 20.12 -16.02
C ASN A 145 -23.10 21.45 -15.96
N GLU A 146 -24.43 21.41 -15.79
CA GLU A 146 -25.25 22.63 -15.66
C GLU A 146 -24.98 23.36 -14.32
N LYS A 147 -24.70 22.63 -13.24
CA LYS A 147 -24.26 23.23 -11.97
C LYS A 147 -22.90 23.92 -12.12
N ASP A 148 -21.93 23.28 -12.77
CA ASP A 148 -20.59 23.85 -13.00
C ASP A 148 -20.65 25.13 -13.86
N LYS A 149 -21.51 25.14 -14.87
CA LYS A 149 -21.78 26.31 -15.71
C LYS A 149 -22.40 27.46 -14.92
N CYS A 150 -23.29 27.17 -13.96
CA CYS A 150 -23.87 28.15 -13.06
C CYS A 150 -22.83 28.71 -12.08
N GLU A 151 -21.94 27.87 -11.52
CA GLU A 151 -20.86 28.31 -10.63
C GLU A 151 -19.89 29.27 -11.32
N PHE A 152 -19.56 29.03 -12.59
CA PHE A 152 -18.73 29.96 -13.37
C PHE A 152 -19.37 31.35 -13.49
N GLN A 153 -20.68 31.42 -13.76
CA GLN A 153 -21.41 32.68 -13.82
C GLN A 153 -21.43 33.40 -12.47
N LYS A 154 -21.59 32.66 -11.36
CA LYS A 154 -21.53 33.22 -9.99
C LYS A 154 -20.15 33.82 -9.68
N ILE A 155 -19.07 33.13 -10.04
CA ILE A 155 -17.69 33.62 -9.85
C ILE A 155 -17.46 34.88 -10.70
N HIS A 156 -17.86 34.85 -11.97
CA HIS A 156 -17.71 35.99 -12.89
C HIS A 156 -18.44 37.24 -12.39
N ALA A 157 -19.69 37.09 -11.94
CA ALA A 157 -20.45 38.18 -11.33
C ALA A 157 -19.76 38.72 -10.06
N LYS A 158 -19.22 37.84 -9.21
CA LYS A 158 -18.51 38.22 -7.99
C LYS A 158 -17.20 38.98 -8.26
N VAL A 159 -16.49 38.63 -9.33
CA VAL A 159 -15.29 39.37 -9.76
C VAL A 159 -15.67 40.75 -10.30
N ARG A 160 -16.69 40.84 -11.15
CA ARG A 160 -17.17 42.12 -11.69
C ARG A 160 -17.63 43.08 -10.59
N ALA A 161 -18.46 42.59 -9.66
CA ALA A 161 -18.95 43.39 -8.53
C ALA A 161 -17.82 43.93 -7.63
N LYS A 162 -16.68 43.22 -7.52
CA LYS A 162 -15.51 43.72 -6.80
C LYS A 162 -14.72 44.78 -7.56
N MET A 163 -14.78 44.78 -8.89
CA MET A 163 -14.08 45.77 -9.71
C MET A 163 -14.83 47.10 -9.83
N GLU A 164 -16.15 47.09 -9.72
CA GLU A 164 -17.00 48.30 -9.78
C GLU A 164 -17.04 49.11 -8.47
N VAL A 165 -16.40 48.62 -7.39
CA VAL A 165 -16.36 49.27 -6.06
C VAL A 165 -15.02 50.04 -5.84
N GLN A 166 -14.22 50.26 -6.88
CA GLN A 166 -13.01 51.09 -6.84
C GLN A 166 -13.20 52.44 -7.53
#